data_AF-A0A3G9J2G0-F1
#
_entry.id   AF-A0A3G9J2G0-F1
#
_cell.length_a   1.000
_cell.length_b   1.000
_cell.length_c   1.000
_cell.angle_alpha   90.00
_cell.angle_beta   90.00
_cell.angle_gamma   90.00
#
_symmetry.space_group_name_H-M   'P 1'
#
loop_
_entity.id
_entity.type
_entity.pdbx_description
1 polymer ?
#
loop_
_entity_poly.entity_id
_entity_poly.type
_entity_poly.pdbx_seq_one_letter_code
_entity_poly.pdbx_strand_id
1 'polypeptide(L)'
;MLCIAVALVAACSTTYALGVGMFERATVIVPPQPMAAATVLPAPIKVTQPPATVSKPVNVDRILTEASSLTPSGIPKAALDAYKNATRWANGQGCQMPWQILAGIGLIESNHGRAQHNTLTVQGISMPGIFGPALNGQNGFALIRDDNGDFARAEGPMQFIPSTWAVVARSATGKTPNPQNINDAALSAAAYLCHGGRNLSTSGGVLSAIFSYNHSNNYVNAVLAVMRAYGDSNVPAPLPPDPSASASASPSASASGAATAAAKPTKSTAPTGTKGTAGGTTKPTGGTSGTPQPTGTPTPTHSPTPSPTPTPKPTCNVVLGIRLC
;
A
#
# COMPACT_ATOMS: atom_id res chain seq x y z
N MET A 1 -41.12 -21.95 -89.07
CA MET A 1 -42.28 -22.84 -88.86
C MET A 1 -42.28 -23.29 -87.42
N LEU A 2 -43.47 -23.24 -86.83
CA LEU A 2 -43.86 -23.49 -85.45
C LEU A 2 -43.82 -24.99 -85.09
N CYS A 3 -44.00 -25.27 -83.78
CA CYS A 3 -44.44 -26.52 -83.10
C CYS A 3 -43.36 -27.12 -82.19
N ILE A 4 -43.37 -26.94 -80.86
CA ILE A 4 -44.32 -27.31 -79.78
C ILE A 4 -44.43 -28.82 -79.52
N ALA A 5 -43.94 -29.25 -78.34
CA ALA A 5 -44.46 -30.29 -77.43
C ALA A 5 -43.61 -30.20 -76.13
N VAL A 6 -44.06 -29.77 -74.94
CA VAL A 6 -45.06 -30.33 -73.98
C VAL A 6 -44.78 -31.82 -73.72
N ALA A 7 -44.57 -32.37 -72.53
CA ALA A 7 -44.40 -31.93 -71.13
C ALA A 7 -43.90 -33.16 -70.35
N LEU A 8 -43.25 -32.97 -69.19
CA LEU A 8 -43.56 -33.75 -67.97
C LEU A 8 -42.90 -33.12 -66.74
N VAL A 9 -43.75 -32.90 -65.75
CA VAL A 9 -43.51 -32.28 -64.45
C VAL A 9 -42.91 -33.33 -63.51
N ALA A 10 -41.81 -32.99 -62.83
CA ALA A 10 -41.38 -33.65 -61.61
C ALA A 10 -40.99 -32.57 -60.59
N ALA A 11 -41.82 -32.42 -59.57
CA ALA A 11 -41.64 -31.47 -58.48
C ALA A 11 -40.55 -31.97 -57.53
N CYS A 12 -39.56 -31.14 -57.22
CA CYS A 12 -38.69 -31.32 -56.08
C CYS A 12 -38.54 -29.97 -55.37
N SER A 13 -39.41 -29.75 -54.38
CA SER A 13 -39.42 -28.56 -53.54
C SER A 13 -38.18 -28.56 -52.65
N THR A 14 -37.20 -27.71 -52.95
CA THR A 14 -36.08 -27.41 -52.05
C THR A 14 -36.49 -26.26 -51.12
N THR A 15 -36.56 -26.56 -49.83
CA THR A 15 -36.81 -25.60 -48.76
C THR A 15 -35.56 -24.73 -48.53
N TYR A 16 -35.73 -23.41 -48.63
CA TYR A 16 -34.77 -22.43 -48.11
C TYR A 16 -35.04 -22.22 -46.62
N ALA A 17 -34.10 -22.63 -45.77
CA ALA A 17 -34.07 -22.25 -44.36
C ALA A 17 -33.06 -21.10 -44.16
N LEU A 18 -33.56 -19.95 -43.69
CA LEU A 18 -32.76 -18.81 -43.28
C LEU A 18 -31.93 -19.18 -42.04
N GLY A 19 -30.60 -19.22 -42.20
CA GLY A 19 -29.68 -19.33 -41.08
C GLY A 19 -29.58 -18.01 -40.33
N VAL A 20 -30.28 -17.91 -39.20
CA VAL A 20 -30.02 -16.90 -38.17
C VAL A 20 -28.63 -17.19 -37.57
N GLY A 21 -27.70 -16.25 -37.76
CA GLY A 21 -26.37 -16.31 -37.15
C GLY A 21 -26.47 -16.28 -35.63
N MET A 22 -26.07 -17.38 -35.00
CA MET A 22 -25.90 -17.48 -33.55
C MET A 22 -24.67 -16.64 -33.15
N PHE A 23 -24.88 -15.63 -32.31
CA PHE A 23 -23.81 -15.03 -31.53
C PHE A 23 -23.41 -16.02 -30.43
N GLU A 24 -22.40 -16.87 -30.68
CA GLU A 24 -21.73 -17.61 -29.61
C GLU A 24 -20.83 -16.66 -28.83
N ARG A 25 -21.24 -16.33 -27.61
CA ARG A 25 -20.32 -15.86 -26.57
C ARG A 25 -19.37 -17.00 -26.25
N ALA A 26 -18.11 -16.89 -26.68
CA ALA A 26 -17.04 -17.74 -26.19
C ALA A 26 -16.93 -17.55 -24.67
N THR A 27 -17.43 -18.53 -23.92
CA THR A 27 -17.26 -18.62 -22.47
C THR A 27 -15.86 -19.17 -22.23
N VAL A 28 -14.98 -18.36 -21.64
CA VAL A 28 -13.68 -18.85 -21.17
C VAL A 28 -13.94 -19.79 -20.00
N ILE A 29 -13.80 -21.09 -20.23
CA ILE A 29 -13.81 -22.12 -19.19
C ILE A 29 -12.44 -22.09 -18.52
N VAL A 30 -12.37 -21.53 -17.31
CA VAL A 30 -11.22 -21.69 -16.42
C VAL A 30 -11.40 -23.02 -15.67
N PRO A 31 -10.44 -23.95 -15.70
CA PRO A 31 -10.56 -25.20 -14.96
C PRO A 31 -10.56 -24.93 -13.45
N PRO A 32 -11.45 -25.59 -12.67
CA PRO A 32 -11.50 -25.41 -11.23
C PRO A 32 -10.23 -25.97 -10.57
N GLN A 33 -9.53 -25.11 -9.83
CA GLN A 33 -8.56 -25.55 -8.83
C GLN A 33 -9.33 -26.08 -7.61
N PRO A 34 -8.89 -27.16 -6.95
CA PRO A 34 -9.65 -27.80 -5.87
C PRO A 34 -9.79 -26.85 -4.68
N MET A 35 -11.03 -26.40 -4.47
CA MET A 35 -11.44 -25.66 -3.28
C MET A 35 -11.45 -26.61 -2.09
N ALA A 36 -10.71 -26.29 -1.03
CA ALA A 36 -11.13 -26.69 0.30
C ALA A 36 -12.51 -26.05 0.55
N ALA A 37 -13.48 -26.91 0.88
CA ALA A 37 -14.92 -26.66 0.75
C ALA A 37 -15.41 -25.37 1.42
N ALA A 38 -16.05 -24.51 0.62
CA ALA A 38 -16.98 -23.50 1.11
C ALA A 38 -18.36 -24.13 1.27
N THR A 39 -18.81 -24.31 2.51
CA THR A 39 -20.16 -24.78 2.83
C THR A 39 -21.16 -23.63 2.69
N VAL A 40 -22.03 -23.77 1.68
CA VAL A 40 -23.47 -23.42 1.62
C VAL A 40 -23.93 -22.08 2.22
N LEU A 41 -24.36 -21.16 1.34
CA LEU A 41 -25.18 -19.99 1.65
C LEU A 41 -26.61 -20.39 2.07
N PRO A 42 -27.18 -19.88 3.19
CA PRO A 42 -28.61 -19.97 3.45
C PRO A 42 -29.40 -18.77 2.86
N ALA A 43 -30.65 -19.03 2.52
CA ALA A 43 -31.68 -18.16 1.94
C ALA A 43 -32.03 -16.89 2.78
N PRO A 44 -32.70 -15.87 2.21
CA PRO A 44 -32.94 -14.60 2.90
C PRO A 44 -33.97 -14.73 4.04
N ILE A 45 -33.56 -14.32 5.24
CA ILE A 45 -34.43 -14.21 6.42
C ILE A 45 -35.18 -12.88 6.35
N LYS A 46 -36.52 -12.91 6.44
CA LYS A 46 -37.34 -11.72 6.70
C LYS A 46 -37.01 -11.16 8.08
N VAL A 47 -36.50 -9.94 8.16
CA VAL A 47 -36.22 -9.24 9.41
C VAL A 47 -37.46 -8.42 9.81
N THR A 48 -38.20 -8.90 10.80
CA THR A 48 -39.18 -8.10 11.53
C THR A 48 -38.44 -7.39 12.66
N GLN A 49 -38.37 -6.06 12.62
CA GLN A 49 -37.66 -5.23 13.59
C GLN A 49 -38.50 -5.05 14.88
N PRO A 50 -37.99 -5.39 16.07
CA PRO A 50 -38.57 -4.94 17.34
C PRO A 50 -38.09 -3.52 17.68
N PRO A 51 -38.88 -2.70 18.41
CA PRO A 51 -38.51 -1.33 18.73
C PRO A 51 -37.36 -1.29 19.75
N ALA A 52 -36.43 -0.38 19.51
CA ALA A 52 -35.27 -0.12 20.35
C ALA A 52 -35.67 0.46 21.71
N THR A 53 -35.16 -0.11 22.80
CA THR A 53 -34.99 0.60 24.07
C THR A 53 -33.79 0.06 24.87
N VAL A 54 -33.16 1.00 25.59
CA VAL A 54 -32.17 0.87 26.67
C VAL A 54 -30.68 0.82 26.25
N SER A 55 -30.05 1.99 26.33
CA SER A 55 -28.61 2.23 26.34
C SER A 55 -27.92 1.56 27.53
N LYS A 56 -27.16 0.50 27.27
CA LYS A 56 -26.13 -0.02 28.19
C LYS A 56 -24.84 0.81 28.03
N PRO A 57 -24.03 1.01 29.08
CA PRO A 57 -22.74 1.67 28.95
C PRO A 57 -21.87 0.91 27.95
N VAL A 58 -21.36 1.63 26.96
CA VAL A 58 -20.56 1.04 25.88
C VAL A 58 -19.16 0.78 26.42
N ASN A 59 -18.76 -0.49 26.46
CA ASN A 59 -17.39 -0.86 26.81
C ASN A 59 -16.46 -0.45 25.66
N VAL A 60 -15.65 0.60 25.88
CA VAL A 60 -14.78 1.19 24.86
C VAL A 60 -13.77 0.18 24.30
N ASP A 61 -13.21 -0.72 25.12
CA ASP A 61 -12.27 -1.76 24.68
C ASP A 61 -12.94 -2.82 23.77
N ARG A 62 -14.23 -3.10 24.02
CA ARG A 62 -15.04 -3.95 23.15
C ARG A 62 -15.33 -3.28 21.81
N ILE A 63 -15.56 -1.97 21.77
CA ILE A 63 -15.68 -1.25 20.49
C ILE A 63 -14.34 -1.33 19.74
N LEU A 64 -13.20 -1.16 20.44
CA LEU A 64 -11.86 -1.15 19.84
C LEU A 64 -11.47 -2.46 19.16
N THR A 65 -12.15 -3.55 19.52
CA THR A 65 -11.88 -4.92 19.04
C THR A 65 -13.03 -5.51 18.23
N GLU A 66 -14.13 -4.77 18.06
CA GLU A 66 -15.30 -5.24 17.30
C GLU A 66 -14.97 -5.37 15.81
N ALA A 67 -15.37 -6.50 15.21
CA ALA A 67 -15.19 -6.76 13.79
C ALA A 67 -15.98 -5.78 12.92
N SER A 68 -15.34 -5.25 11.87
CA SER A 68 -16.03 -4.45 10.87
C SER A 68 -16.98 -5.31 10.03
N SER A 69 -18.23 -4.86 9.90
CA SER A 69 -19.23 -5.52 9.05
C SER A 69 -18.87 -5.42 7.57
N LEU A 70 -19.33 -6.39 6.76
CA LEU A 70 -19.08 -6.42 5.32
C LEU A 70 -20.12 -5.60 4.56
N THR A 71 -19.68 -4.96 3.48
CA THR A 71 -20.54 -4.42 2.43
C THR A 71 -21.11 -5.54 1.57
N PRO A 72 -22.13 -5.27 0.73
CA PRO A 72 -22.61 -6.24 -0.26
C PRO A 72 -21.52 -6.72 -1.24
N SER A 73 -20.49 -5.91 -1.47
CA SER A 73 -19.32 -6.26 -2.29
C SER A 73 -18.26 -7.08 -1.53
N GLY A 74 -18.52 -7.49 -0.29
CA GLY A 74 -17.63 -8.31 0.51
C GLY A 74 -16.43 -7.57 1.13
N ILE A 75 -16.41 -6.23 1.06
CA ILE A 75 -15.36 -5.39 1.63
C ILE A 75 -15.78 -5.01 3.06
N PRO A 76 -14.90 -5.15 4.08
CA PRO A 76 -15.18 -4.56 5.40
C PRO A 76 -15.47 -3.06 5.29
N LYS A 77 -16.49 -2.56 5.99
CA LYS A 77 -16.89 -1.15 5.93
C LYS A 77 -15.75 -0.21 6.30
N ALA A 78 -14.96 -0.55 7.32
CA ALA A 78 -13.79 0.22 7.72
C ALA A 78 -12.73 0.29 6.60
N ALA A 79 -12.51 -0.80 5.86
CA ALA A 79 -11.60 -0.82 4.72
C ALA A 79 -12.11 0.05 3.57
N LEU A 80 -13.40 -0.06 3.21
CA LEU A 80 -13.98 0.74 2.14
C LEU A 80 -13.91 2.24 2.45
N ASP A 81 -14.23 2.61 3.69
CA ASP A 81 -14.15 4.00 4.15
C ASP A 81 -12.70 4.49 4.09
N ALA A 82 -11.72 3.69 4.55
CA ALA A 82 -10.29 4.00 4.45
C ALA A 82 -9.82 4.24 3.00
N TYR A 83 -10.16 3.35 2.06
CA TYR A 83 -9.78 3.50 0.64
C TYR A 83 -10.37 4.78 0.04
N LYS A 84 -11.65 5.06 0.30
CA LYS A 84 -12.30 6.28 -0.20
C LYS A 84 -11.69 7.54 0.42
N ASN A 85 -11.36 7.52 1.71
CA ASN A 85 -10.74 8.65 2.40
C ASN A 85 -9.34 8.95 1.86
N ALA A 86 -8.51 7.91 1.74
CA ALA A 86 -7.16 8.01 1.17
C ALA A 86 -7.20 8.50 -0.29
N THR A 87 -8.17 8.04 -1.07
CA THR A 87 -8.38 8.50 -2.44
C THR A 87 -8.76 9.98 -2.52
N ARG A 88 -9.66 10.46 -1.65
CA ARG A 88 -10.00 11.89 -1.59
C ARG A 88 -8.78 12.74 -1.25
N TRP A 89 -7.97 12.31 -0.28
CA TRP A 89 -6.72 12.98 0.06
C TRP A 89 -5.78 13.04 -1.15
N ALA A 90 -5.53 11.91 -1.82
CA ALA A 90 -4.67 11.82 -3.00
C ALA A 90 -5.14 12.69 -4.16
N ASN A 91 -6.45 12.75 -4.40
CA ASN A 91 -7.03 13.56 -5.46
C ASN A 91 -6.96 15.06 -5.15
N GLY A 92 -6.99 15.44 -3.87
CA GLY A 92 -6.65 16.80 -3.44
C GLY A 92 -5.20 17.19 -3.75
N GLN A 93 -4.31 16.21 -3.97
CA GLN A 93 -2.92 16.42 -4.41
C GLN A 93 -2.76 16.32 -5.94
N GLY A 94 -3.85 16.22 -6.71
CA GLY A 94 -3.81 16.17 -8.18
C GLY A 94 -3.61 14.77 -8.78
N CYS A 95 -3.67 13.70 -7.99
CA CYS A 95 -3.35 12.34 -8.45
C CYS A 95 -4.41 11.70 -9.37
N GLN A 96 -5.67 12.13 -9.28
CA GLN A 96 -6.80 11.63 -10.09
C GLN A 96 -7.00 10.11 -10.02
N MET A 97 -6.80 9.51 -8.84
CA MET A 97 -6.90 8.09 -8.56
C MET A 97 -8.35 7.63 -8.34
N PRO A 98 -8.79 6.50 -8.93
CA PRO A 98 -9.99 5.79 -8.51
C PRO A 98 -9.73 4.95 -7.24
N TRP A 99 -10.70 4.91 -6.32
CA TRP A 99 -10.54 4.21 -5.03
C TRP A 99 -10.37 2.70 -5.20
N GLN A 100 -10.84 2.17 -6.32
CA GLN A 100 -10.73 0.77 -6.68
C GLN A 100 -9.28 0.30 -6.79
N ILE A 101 -8.31 1.17 -7.08
CA ILE A 101 -6.87 0.79 -7.07
C ILE A 101 -6.46 0.34 -5.66
N LEU A 102 -6.78 1.15 -4.63
CA LEU A 102 -6.45 0.80 -3.24
C LEU A 102 -7.21 -0.43 -2.78
N ALA A 103 -8.49 -0.55 -3.15
CA ALA A 103 -9.27 -1.73 -2.81
C ALA A 103 -8.74 -3.00 -3.50
N GLY A 104 -8.33 -2.90 -4.76
CA GLY A 104 -7.72 -3.98 -5.51
C GLY A 104 -6.44 -4.47 -4.84
N ILE A 105 -5.53 -3.54 -4.52
CA ILE A 105 -4.31 -3.85 -3.77
C ILE A 105 -4.66 -4.48 -2.41
N GLY A 106 -5.52 -3.85 -1.61
CA GLY A 106 -5.87 -4.37 -0.29
C GLY A 106 -6.54 -5.75 -0.31
N LEU A 107 -7.28 -6.10 -1.37
CA LEU A 107 -7.81 -7.47 -1.53
C LEU A 107 -6.68 -8.46 -1.77
N ILE A 108 -5.79 -8.17 -2.73
CA ILE A 108 -4.69 -9.04 -3.13
C ILE A 108 -3.66 -9.21 -2.01
N GLU A 109 -3.35 -8.14 -1.28
CA GLU A 109 -2.33 -8.17 -0.22
C GLU A 109 -2.82 -8.92 1.03
N SER A 110 -4.09 -8.74 1.42
CA SER A 110 -4.51 -9.17 2.76
C SER A 110 -5.99 -9.48 2.93
N ASN A 111 -6.74 -9.66 1.85
CA ASN A 111 -8.20 -9.78 1.91
C ASN A 111 -8.86 -8.62 2.69
N HIS A 112 -8.42 -7.40 2.44
CA HIS A 112 -8.81 -6.18 3.14
C HIS A 112 -8.57 -6.22 4.66
N GLY A 113 -7.42 -6.75 5.07
CA GLY A 113 -7.03 -6.82 6.48
C GLY A 113 -7.57 -8.04 7.24
N ARG A 114 -7.93 -9.11 6.52
CA ARG A 114 -8.50 -10.35 7.09
C ARG A 114 -7.68 -11.61 6.80
N ALA A 115 -6.54 -11.48 6.12
CA ALA A 115 -5.63 -12.61 5.87
C ALA A 115 -5.06 -13.16 7.19
N GLN A 116 -4.53 -14.38 7.16
CA GLN A 116 -3.87 -15.00 8.32
C GLN A 116 -4.78 -15.03 9.57
N HIS A 117 -6.06 -15.34 9.38
CA HIS A 117 -7.09 -15.35 10.44
C HIS A 117 -7.32 -14.01 11.14
N ASN A 118 -6.87 -12.90 10.53
CA ASN A 118 -7.09 -11.60 11.10
C ASN A 118 -8.56 -11.17 10.99
N THR A 119 -8.97 -10.36 11.95
CA THR A 119 -10.20 -9.59 11.89
C THR A 119 -9.83 -8.12 11.77
N LEU A 120 -10.44 -7.43 10.78
CA LEU A 120 -10.35 -5.98 10.70
C LEU A 120 -11.38 -5.38 11.66
N THR A 121 -10.93 -4.59 12.63
CA THR A 121 -11.84 -3.95 13.59
C THR A 121 -12.60 -2.78 12.98
N VAL A 122 -13.63 -2.27 13.67
CA VAL A 122 -14.37 -1.07 13.25
C VAL A 122 -13.49 0.19 13.21
N GLN A 123 -12.39 0.23 13.96
CA GLN A 123 -11.35 1.26 13.89
C GLN A 123 -10.33 1.02 12.77
N GLY A 124 -10.49 -0.07 12.03
CA GLY A 124 -9.63 -0.42 10.91
C GLY A 124 -8.29 -1.03 11.33
N ILE A 125 -8.16 -1.61 12.52
CA ILE A 125 -6.93 -2.31 12.92
C ILE A 125 -7.07 -3.78 12.57
N SER A 126 -6.10 -4.37 11.88
CA SER A 126 -6.03 -5.81 11.68
C SER A 126 -5.49 -6.48 12.94
N MET A 127 -6.27 -7.39 13.52
CA MET A 127 -5.94 -8.11 14.75
C MET A 127 -5.91 -9.62 14.49
N PRO A 128 -4.89 -10.35 14.97
CA PRO A 128 -3.81 -9.92 15.88
C PRO A 128 -2.67 -9.12 15.23
N GLY A 129 -2.72 -8.92 13.91
CA GLY A 129 -1.68 -8.31 13.10
C GLY A 129 -1.37 -9.20 11.90
N ILE A 130 -1.10 -8.58 10.76
CA ILE A 130 -0.73 -9.27 9.52
C ILE A 130 0.76 -9.06 9.29
N PHE A 131 1.48 -10.17 9.13
CA PHE A 131 2.92 -10.18 8.85
C PHE A 131 3.20 -11.16 7.73
N GLY A 132 3.76 -10.67 6.64
CA GLY A 132 4.13 -11.44 5.47
C GLY A 132 5.23 -12.47 5.76
N PRO A 133 5.52 -13.33 4.77
CA PRO A 133 6.67 -14.23 4.84
C PRO A 133 7.98 -13.45 4.95
N ALA A 134 9.01 -14.13 5.45
CA ALA A 134 10.35 -13.55 5.52
C ALA A 134 10.89 -13.28 4.11
N LEU A 135 11.39 -12.08 3.89
CA LEU A 135 12.00 -11.65 2.64
C LEU A 135 13.46 -12.11 2.59
N ASN A 136 13.64 -13.43 2.41
CA ASN A 136 14.92 -14.11 2.53
C ASN A 136 15.56 -14.49 1.18
N GLY A 137 15.05 -13.98 0.06
CA GLY A 137 15.57 -14.30 -1.28
C GLY A 137 15.13 -15.67 -1.84
N GLN A 138 14.32 -16.43 -1.10
CA GLN A 138 13.86 -17.77 -1.52
C GLN A 138 12.44 -17.71 -2.07
N ASN A 139 12.03 -18.72 -2.84
CA ASN A 139 10.65 -18.89 -3.32
C ASN A 139 10.09 -17.68 -4.10
N GLY A 140 10.96 -16.89 -4.74
CA GLY A 140 10.56 -15.69 -5.47
C GLY A 140 10.33 -14.45 -4.61
N PHE A 141 10.66 -14.50 -3.31
CA PHE A 141 10.71 -13.31 -2.45
C PHE A 141 12.03 -12.56 -2.63
N ALA A 142 11.98 -11.23 -2.49
CA ALA A 142 13.18 -10.41 -2.42
C ALA A 142 14.01 -10.77 -1.17
N LEU A 143 15.31 -10.53 -1.21
CA LEU A 143 16.19 -10.60 -0.03
C LEU A 143 16.29 -9.21 0.58
N ILE A 144 15.54 -8.97 1.66
CA ILE A 144 15.45 -7.66 2.33
C ILE A 144 15.61 -7.89 3.84
N ARG A 145 16.49 -7.09 4.45
CA ARG A 145 16.71 -7.09 5.90
C ARG A 145 16.04 -5.89 6.55
N ASP A 146 15.61 -6.06 7.79
CA ASP A 146 15.19 -4.95 8.65
C ASP A 146 16.39 -4.32 9.37
N ASP A 147 16.13 -3.29 10.19
CA ASP A 147 17.16 -2.53 10.91
C ASP A 147 17.91 -3.38 11.96
N ASN A 148 17.32 -4.48 12.42
CA ASN A 148 17.95 -5.40 13.37
C ASN A 148 18.82 -6.45 12.66
N GLY A 149 18.81 -6.46 11.32
CA GLY A 149 19.53 -7.42 10.50
C GLY A 149 18.77 -8.72 10.27
N ASP A 150 17.53 -8.86 10.77
CA ASP A 150 16.66 -9.98 10.48
C ASP A 150 16.04 -9.85 9.09
N PHE A 151 15.44 -10.92 8.56
CA PHE A 151 14.71 -10.82 7.29
C PHE A 151 13.43 -10.03 7.51
N ALA A 152 13.27 -8.95 6.75
CA ALA A 152 12.10 -8.10 6.81
C ALA A 152 10.84 -8.91 6.45
N ARG A 153 9.70 -8.46 6.98
CA ARG A 153 8.38 -8.97 6.63
C ARG A 153 7.50 -7.80 6.25
N ALA A 154 6.73 -7.96 5.19
CA ALA A 154 5.73 -6.97 4.83
C ALA A 154 4.62 -6.93 5.91
N GLU A 155 4.14 -5.74 6.28
CA GLU A 155 3.29 -5.53 7.45
C GLU A 155 1.92 -4.96 7.09
N GLY A 156 0.90 -5.47 7.79
CA GLY A 156 -0.43 -4.89 7.81
C GLY A 156 -1.29 -5.15 6.58
N PRO A 157 -2.51 -4.58 6.55
CA PRO A 157 -3.49 -4.81 5.49
C PRO A 157 -3.04 -4.39 4.09
N MET A 158 -2.03 -3.54 3.97
CA MET A 158 -1.46 -3.14 2.67
C MET A 158 -0.04 -3.70 2.46
N GLN A 159 0.41 -4.61 3.34
CA GLN A 159 1.67 -5.36 3.22
C GLN A 159 2.89 -4.47 2.95
N PHE A 160 3.07 -3.39 3.70
CA PHE A 160 4.24 -2.52 3.52
C PHE A 160 5.52 -3.19 4.00
N ILE A 161 6.59 -3.13 3.21
CA ILE A 161 7.94 -3.46 3.70
C ILE A 161 8.38 -2.36 4.69
N PRO A 162 9.04 -2.69 5.82
CA PRO A 162 9.45 -1.73 6.84
C PRO A 162 10.25 -0.54 6.28
N SER A 163 11.18 -0.80 5.36
CA SER A 163 11.97 0.25 4.71
C SER A 163 11.12 1.19 3.85
N THR A 164 10.10 0.66 3.15
CA THR A 164 9.14 1.49 2.40
C THR A 164 8.29 2.31 3.37
N TRP A 165 7.76 1.67 4.41
CA TRP A 165 6.94 2.32 5.44
C TRP A 165 7.66 3.51 6.07
N ALA A 166 8.94 3.37 6.40
CA ALA A 166 9.75 4.44 6.99
C ALA A 166 9.74 5.75 6.18
N VAL A 167 9.53 5.68 4.86
CA VAL A 167 9.54 6.84 3.96
C VAL A 167 8.13 7.32 3.63
N VAL A 168 7.18 6.39 3.50
CA VAL A 168 5.85 6.70 2.94
C VAL A 168 4.74 6.79 3.98
N ALA A 169 5.02 6.39 5.24
CA ALA A 169 4.01 6.37 6.29
C ALA A 169 3.30 7.72 6.43
N ARG A 170 1.97 7.67 6.50
CA ARG A 170 1.09 8.80 6.75
C ARG A 170 0.05 8.39 7.78
N SER A 171 -0.27 9.30 8.69
CA SER A 171 -1.32 9.07 9.68
C SER A 171 -2.62 9.69 9.23
N ALA A 172 -3.68 8.89 9.21
CA ALA A 172 -5.05 9.36 9.01
C ALA A 172 -5.59 10.10 10.24
N THR A 173 -4.93 9.99 11.40
CA THR A 173 -5.37 10.56 12.69
C THR A 173 -4.42 11.62 13.27
N GLY A 174 -3.28 11.88 12.62
CA GLY A 174 -2.23 12.78 13.11
C GLY A 174 -1.39 12.22 14.26
N LYS A 175 -1.50 10.93 14.55
CA LYS A 175 -0.67 10.20 15.53
C LYS A 175 0.48 9.46 14.83
N THR A 176 1.31 8.73 15.57
CA THR A 176 2.28 7.81 14.95
C THR A 176 1.55 6.83 14.02
N PRO A 177 1.88 6.79 12.72
CA PRO A 177 1.24 5.88 11.78
C PRO A 177 1.43 4.42 12.21
N ASN A 178 0.37 3.64 12.14
CA ASN A 178 0.39 2.20 12.42
C ASN A 178 0.19 1.40 11.12
N PRO A 179 1.16 0.57 10.67
CA PRO A 179 0.99 -0.21 9.45
C PRO A 179 -0.16 -1.21 9.54
N GLN A 180 -0.52 -1.66 10.75
CA GLN A 180 -1.67 -2.55 10.99
C GLN A 180 -3.02 -1.83 10.94
N ASN A 181 -3.05 -0.49 10.93
CA ASN A 181 -4.27 0.29 10.76
C ASN A 181 -4.51 0.59 9.27
N ILE A 182 -5.61 0.08 8.72
CA ILE A 182 -5.95 0.22 7.30
C ILE A 182 -6.18 1.67 6.87
N ASN A 183 -6.54 2.59 7.77
CA ASN A 183 -6.66 4.00 7.44
C ASN A 183 -5.29 4.61 7.15
N ASP A 184 -4.31 4.34 8.03
CA ASP A 184 -2.92 4.79 7.86
C ASP A 184 -2.27 4.07 6.66
N ALA A 185 -2.48 2.76 6.55
CA ALA A 185 -1.94 1.95 5.47
C ALA A 185 -2.51 2.36 4.11
N ALA A 186 -3.82 2.59 3.98
CA ALA A 186 -4.43 3.06 2.74
C ALA A 186 -3.96 4.47 2.37
N LEU A 187 -3.84 5.38 3.35
CA LEU A 187 -3.33 6.73 3.12
C LEU A 187 -1.87 6.70 2.65
N SER A 188 -1.05 5.86 3.26
CA SER A 188 0.35 5.66 2.89
C SER A 188 0.48 5.02 1.49
N ALA A 189 -0.39 4.06 1.15
CA ALA A 189 -0.45 3.47 -0.19
C ALA A 189 -0.87 4.49 -1.24
N ALA A 190 -1.84 5.35 -0.93
CA ALA A 190 -2.22 6.45 -1.82
C ALA A 190 -1.04 7.42 -2.03
N ALA A 191 -0.32 7.78 -0.97
CA ALA A 191 0.88 8.62 -1.07
C ALA A 191 1.98 7.98 -1.93
N TYR A 192 2.20 6.67 -1.78
CA TYR A 192 3.15 5.91 -2.59
C TYR A 192 2.76 5.89 -4.08
N LEU A 193 1.52 5.51 -4.39
CA LEU A 193 1.05 5.36 -5.77
C LEU A 193 1.03 6.70 -6.53
N CYS A 194 0.71 7.79 -5.82
CA CYS A 194 0.68 9.14 -6.37
C CYS A 194 2.05 9.81 -6.51
N HIS A 195 3.11 9.17 -6.01
CA HIS A 195 4.46 9.71 -6.14
C HIS A 195 4.86 9.89 -7.62
N GLY A 196 5.72 10.88 -7.87
CA GLY A 196 6.27 11.15 -9.20
C GLY A 196 5.32 11.89 -10.16
N GLY A 197 4.24 12.52 -9.66
CA GLY A 197 3.34 13.35 -10.48
C GLY A 197 2.49 12.55 -11.47
N ARG A 198 2.25 11.25 -11.18
CA ARG A 198 1.45 10.37 -12.03
C ARG A 198 0.00 10.83 -12.08
N ASN A 199 -0.61 10.66 -13.25
CA ASN A 199 -2.05 10.81 -13.43
C ASN A 199 -2.72 9.43 -13.46
N LEU A 200 -3.37 9.04 -12.36
CA LEU A 200 -4.04 7.75 -12.20
C LEU A 200 -5.45 7.67 -12.81
N SER A 201 -5.87 8.68 -13.57
CA SER A 201 -7.03 8.58 -14.46
C SER A 201 -6.68 8.00 -15.84
N THR A 202 -5.38 7.89 -16.15
CA THR A 202 -4.89 7.38 -17.44
C THR A 202 -4.47 5.92 -17.34
N SER A 203 -4.63 5.17 -18.44
CA SER A 203 -4.25 3.76 -18.44
C SER A 203 -2.77 3.53 -18.11
N GLY A 204 -1.88 4.35 -18.69
CA GLY A 204 -0.44 4.28 -18.39
C GLY A 204 -0.12 4.62 -16.94
N GLY A 205 -0.82 5.59 -16.35
CA GLY A 205 -0.67 5.94 -14.94
C GLY A 205 -1.09 4.80 -14.01
N VAL A 206 -2.26 4.20 -14.25
CA VAL A 206 -2.75 3.06 -13.46
C VAL A 206 -1.79 1.88 -13.53
N LEU A 207 -1.40 1.47 -14.75
CA LEU A 207 -0.50 0.33 -14.96
C LEU A 207 0.85 0.55 -14.28
N SER A 208 1.48 1.71 -14.50
CA SER A 208 2.79 2.02 -13.92
C SER A 208 2.74 2.14 -12.39
N ALA A 209 1.65 2.65 -11.82
CA ALA A 209 1.52 2.76 -10.38
C ALA A 209 1.34 1.40 -9.70
N ILE A 210 0.46 0.53 -10.23
CA ILE A 210 0.27 -0.82 -9.68
C ILE A 210 1.55 -1.64 -9.85
N PHE A 211 2.21 -1.56 -11.00
CA PHE A 211 3.48 -2.26 -11.23
C PHE A 211 4.60 -1.76 -10.31
N SER A 212 4.61 -0.46 -9.98
CA SER A 212 5.56 0.06 -8.97
C SER A 212 5.27 -0.44 -7.57
N TYR A 213 4.06 -0.89 -7.28
CA TYR A 213 3.74 -1.54 -6.01
C TYR A 213 4.38 -2.93 -5.98
N ASN A 214 4.14 -3.76 -7.00
CA ASN A 214 4.76 -5.06 -7.18
C ASN A 214 5.07 -5.29 -8.68
N HIS A 215 6.34 -5.55 -8.98
CA HIS A 215 6.90 -5.64 -10.33
C HIS A 215 6.54 -6.97 -11.03
N SER A 216 5.25 -7.28 -11.12
CA SER A 216 4.72 -8.42 -11.89
C SER A 216 3.47 -8.05 -12.66
N ASN A 217 3.43 -8.41 -13.94
CA ASN A 217 2.24 -8.26 -14.78
C ASN A 217 1.08 -9.13 -14.28
N ASN A 218 1.37 -10.29 -13.67
CA ASN A 218 0.33 -11.12 -13.05
C ASN A 218 -0.31 -10.39 -11.86
N TYR A 219 0.48 -9.71 -11.04
CA TYR A 219 -0.02 -8.87 -9.95
C TYR A 219 -0.86 -7.72 -10.48
N VAL A 220 -0.36 -6.99 -11.50
CA VAL A 220 -1.10 -5.90 -12.14
C VAL A 220 -2.45 -6.39 -12.64
N ASN A 221 -2.47 -7.50 -13.38
CA ASN A 221 -3.70 -8.09 -13.91
C ASN A 221 -4.69 -8.50 -12.82
N ALA A 222 -4.19 -9.04 -11.69
CA ALA A 222 -5.03 -9.37 -10.55
C ALA A 222 -5.70 -8.12 -9.96
N VAL A 223 -4.94 -7.05 -9.74
CA VAL A 223 -5.50 -5.77 -9.24
C VAL A 223 -6.51 -5.18 -10.23
N LEU A 224 -6.20 -5.15 -11.53
CA LEU A 224 -7.12 -4.67 -12.57
C LEU A 224 -8.42 -5.50 -12.62
N ALA A 225 -8.34 -6.82 -12.40
CA ALA A 225 -9.53 -7.66 -12.34
C ALA A 225 -10.42 -7.30 -11.14
N VAL A 226 -9.83 -7.04 -9.98
CA VAL A 226 -10.58 -6.61 -8.79
C VAL A 226 -11.17 -5.21 -8.98
N MET A 227 -10.45 -4.29 -9.62
CA MET A 227 -10.97 -2.96 -9.93
C MET A 227 -12.26 -3.04 -10.77
N ARG A 228 -12.26 -3.88 -11.80
CA ARG A 228 -13.47 -4.14 -12.62
C ARG A 228 -14.60 -4.74 -11.79
N ALA A 229 -14.28 -5.71 -10.93
CA ALA A 229 -15.28 -6.33 -10.05
C ALA A 229 -15.91 -5.33 -9.06
N TYR A 230 -15.17 -4.30 -8.66
CA TYR A 230 -15.67 -3.18 -7.84
C TYR A 230 -16.25 -2.01 -8.64
N GLY A 231 -16.59 -2.24 -9.90
CA GLY A 231 -17.38 -1.34 -10.72
C GLY A 231 -16.60 -0.16 -11.29
N ASP A 232 -15.27 -0.25 -11.41
CA ASP A 232 -14.52 0.70 -12.23
C ASP A 232 -14.71 0.35 -13.71
N SER A 233 -15.28 1.30 -14.48
CA SER A 233 -15.50 1.16 -15.91
C SER A 233 -14.30 1.57 -16.76
N ASN A 234 -13.31 2.23 -16.17
CA ASN A 234 -12.16 2.83 -16.86
C ASN A 234 -10.87 2.06 -16.58
N VAL A 235 -10.96 0.74 -16.45
CA VAL A 235 -9.82 -0.12 -16.14
C VAL A 235 -9.05 -0.46 -17.41
N PRO A 236 -7.70 -0.32 -17.41
CA PRO A 236 -6.85 -0.78 -18.51
C PRO A 236 -7.07 -2.23 -18.92
N ALA A 237 -6.77 -2.53 -20.19
CA ALA A 237 -6.72 -3.91 -20.66
C ALA A 237 -5.61 -4.69 -19.91
N PRO A 238 -5.80 -6.00 -19.65
CA PRO A 238 -4.78 -6.84 -19.04
C PRO A 238 -3.47 -6.87 -19.84
N LEU A 239 -2.34 -6.90 -19.14
CA LEU A 239 -1.01 -7.10 -19.72
C LEU A 239 -0.78 -8.58 -20.05
N PRO A 240 0.13 -8.92 -20.99
CA PRO A 240 0.60 -10.28 -21.15
C PRO A 240 1.17 -10.82 -19.82
N PRO A 241 0.87 -12.08 -19.44
CA PRO A 241 1.39 -12.65 -18.20
C PRO A 241 2.90 -12.81 -18.27
N ASP A 242 3.57 -12.67 -17.12
CA ASP A 242 5.01 -12.93 -17.06
C ASP A 242 5.28 -14.44 -17.23
N PRO A 243 6.22 -14.85 -18.09
CA PRO A 243 6.49 -16.26 -18.37
C PRO A 243 7.06 -17.04 -17.17
N SER A 244 7.34 -16.39 -16.03
CA SER A 244 8.00 -16.97 -14.87
C SER A 244 7.36 -16.62 -13.50
N ALA A 245 6.16 -16.04 -13.46
CA ALA A 245 5.55 -15.63 -12.19
C ALA A 245 4.62 -16.72 -11.62
N SER A 246 5.22 -17.69 -10.93
CA SER A 246 4.53 -18.38 -9.83
C SER A 246 4.48 -17.43 -8.63
N ALA A 247 3.27 -17.12 -8.17
CA ALA A 247 2.87 -16.27 -7.05
C ALA A 247 4.00 -15.55 -6.26
N SER A 248 4.17 -14.25 -6.47
CA SER A 248 4.93 -13.39 -5.56
C SER A 248 4.03 -12.23 -5.12
N ALA A 249 3.51 -12.33 -3.89
CA ALA A 249 2.90 -11.22 -3.17
C ALA A 249 4.01 -10.58 -2.31
N SER A 250 4.68 -9.57 -2.85
CA SER A 250 5.50 -8.67 -2.05
C SER A 250 5.72 -7.36 -2.81
N PRO A 251 5.58 -6.20 -2.14
CA PRO A 251 5.90 -4.94 -2.79
C PRO A 251 7.41 -4.80 -2.96
N SER A 252 7.92 -5.13 -4.14
CA SER A 252 9.34 -4.92 -4.45
C SER A 252 9.58 -3.42 -4.68
N ALA A 253 10.10 -2.72 -3.69
CA ALA A 253 10.83 -1.48 -3.92
C ALA A 253 12.20 -1.85 -4.54
N SER A 254 12.25 -1.97 -5.87
CA SER A 254 13.50 -2.10 -6.60
C SER A 254 14.17 -0.73 -6.70
N ALA A 255 15.07 -0.44 -5.78
CA ALA A 255 16.07 0.61 -5.97
C ALA A 255 17.09 0.12 -7.02
N SER A 256 16.91 0.53 -8.28
CA SER A 256 17.95 0.37 -9.29
C SER A 256 19.03 1.43 -9.07
N GLY A 257 20.19 0.99 -8.59
CA GLY A 257 21.43 1.74 -8.56
C GLY A 257 22.58 0.82 -8.97
N ALA A 258 23.15 1.07 -10.15
CA ALA A 258 24.25 0.30 -10.73
C ALA A 258 25.54 0.34 -9.87
N ALA A 259 26.29 -0.76 -9.94
CA ALA A 259 27.40 -1.17 -9.10
C ALA A 259 28.64 -0.24 -9.07
N THR A 260 29.43 -0.37 -8.01
CA THR A 260 30.90 -0.49 -8.14
C THR A 260 31.48 -1.33 -7.01
N ALA A 261 32.35 -2.26 -7.40
CA ALA A 261 33.06 -3.17 -6.51
C ALA A 261 34.24 -2.47 -5.80
N ALA A 262 34.70 -3.15 -4.73
CA ALA A 262 35.99 -3.05 -4.05
C ALA A 262 36.17 -1.95 -2.98
N ALA A 263 36.17 -2.37 -1.71
CA ALA A 263 37.38 -2.39 -0.86
C ALA A 263 37.10 -3.09 0.48
N LYS A 264 37.94 -4.07 0.82
CA LYS A 264 38.00 -4.80 2.08
C LYS A 264 38.57 -3.91 3.20
N PRO A 265 38.03 -3.88 4.43
CA PRO A 265 38.77 -3.37 5.58
C PRO A 265 39.48 -4.52 6.30
N THR A 266 40.80 -4.44 6.30
CA THR A 266 41.73 -5.20 7.15
C THR A 266 41.59 -4.81 8.61
N LYS A 267 41.64 -5.82 9.51
CA LYS A 267 41.84 -5.67 10.95
C LYS A 267 43.16 -4.92 11.23
N SER A 268 43.14 -4.00 12.19
CA SER A 268 44.34 -3.48 12.87
C SER A 268 43.94 -3.17 14.33
N THR A 269 44.22 -4.06 15.27
CA THR A 269 45.35 -4.04 16.23
C THR A 269 45.45 -2.79 17.11
N ALA A 270 45.37 -3.07 18.42
CA ALA A 270 45.57 -2.19 19.56
C ALA A 270 46.97 -1.56 19.62
N PRO A 271 47.17 -0.60 20.54
CA PRO A 271 48.43 -0.50 21.25
C PRO A 271 48.25 -0.57 22.77
N THR A 272 49.14 -1.35 23.39
CA THR A 272 49.35 -1.50 24.83
C THR A 272 50.47 -0.56 25.28
N GLY A 273 50.20 0.23 26.33
CA GLY A 273 51.03 0.34 27.54
C GLY A 273 52.21 1.30 27.60
N THR A 274 52.18 2.19 28.60
CA THR A 274 53.23 2.41 29.65
C THR A 274 52.70 3.45 30.65
N LYS A 275 52.27 3.07 31.86
CA LYS A 275 52.98 2.87 33.16
C LYS A 275 53.48 4.16 33.83
N GLY A 276 52.88 4.49 35.00
CA GLY A 276 53.36 5.50 35.95
C GLY A 276 52.40 5.70 37.12
N THR A 277 52.78 5.17 38.29
CA THR A 277 52.00 5.03 39.54
C THR A 277 52.17 6.24 40.48
N ALA A 278 51.13 6.66 41.20
CA ALA A 278 51.17 7.04 42.64
C ALA A 278 49.79 7.50 43.13
N GLY A 279 49.34 6.97 44.28
CA GLY A 279 48.05 7.26 44.91
C GLY A 279 48.07 8.43 45.90
N GLY A 280 46.92 8.72 46.50
CA GLY A 280 46.80 9.59 47.67
C GLY A 280 45.42 10.23 47.84
N THR A 281 44.66 9.72 48.80
CA THR A 281 43.37 10.20 49.32
C THR A 281 43.48 11.57 50.00
N THR A 282 42.45 12.43 49.91
CA THR A 282 41.76 13.14 51.04
C THR A 282 40.85 14.29 50.59
N LYS A 283 39.71 14.44 51.29
CA LYS A 283 38.77 15.58 51.40
C LYS A 283 38.93 16.10 52.86
N PRO A 284 38.84 17.40 53.25
CA PRO A 284 37.62 18.25 53.17
C PRO A 284 37.72 19.80 53.07
N THR A 285 36.59 20.35 52.60
CA THR A 285 35.84 21.60 52.84
C THR A 285 36.42 22.79 53.66
N GLY A 286 36.18 24.03 53.17
CA GLY A 286 35.81 25.18 54.01
C GLY A 286 36.15 26.62 53.54
N GLY A 287 35.11 27.43 53.23
CA GLY A 287 34.98 28.91 53.46
C GLY A 287 35.81 29.90 52.62
N THR A 288 35.45 31.17 52.33
CA THR A 288 34.34 32.07 52.69
C THR A 288 34.45 33.37 51.83
N SER A 289 33.30 33.87 51.35
CA SER A 289 32.81 35.27 51.19
C SER A 289 33.67 36.46 50.68
N GLY A 290 33.06 37.31 49.83
CA GLY A 290 33.31 38.76 49.79
C GLY A 290 33.10 39.50 48.45
N THR A 291 31.91 40.06 48.20
CA THR A 291 31.60 41.13 47.22
C THR A 291 31.68 42.52 47.92
N PRO A 292 31.92 43.68 47.25
CA PRO A 292 30.87 44.52 46.58
C PRO A 292 31.35 45.27 45.29
N GLN A 293 30.61 45.37 44.16
CA GLN A 293 29.59 46.37 43.71
C GLN A 293 30.07 47.85 43.48
N PRO A 294 29.39 48.73 42.67
CA PRO A 294 29.19 48.83 41.20
C PRO A 294 29.52 50.24 40.60
N THR A 295 29.49 50.39 39.26
CA THR A 295 28.96 51.55 38.47
C THR A 295 29.25 51.28 36.98
N GLY A 296 28.46 51.60 35.96
CA GLY A 296 27.18 52.28 35.81
C GLY A 296 26.67 52.09 34.36
N THR A 297 25.41 52.40 34.13
CA THR A 297 24.75 52.40 32.81
C THR A 297 24.87 53.79 32.15
N PRO A 298 25.00 53.87 30.83
CA PRO A 298 24.10 54.73 30.07
C PRO A 298 23.50 54.07 28.80
N THR A 299 22.31 54.56 28.46
CA THR A 299 21.36 54.11 27.41
C THR A 299 21.70 54.69 26.01
N PRO A 300 20.94 54.41 24.93
CA PRO A 300 21.43 53.83 23.68
C PRO A 300 21.68 54.87 22.55
N THR A 301 22.60 54.56 21.64
CA THR A 301 22.78 55.31 20.39
C THR A 301 22.17 54.54 19.23
N HIS A 302 21.19 55.15 18.55
CA HIS A 302 20.67 54.66 17.28
C HIS A 302 21.70 54.87 16.16
N SER A 303 21.98 53.82 15.40
CA SER A 303 22.78 53.85 14.16
C SER A 303 22.16 52.89 13.13
N PRO A 304 22.26 53.14 11.81
CA PRO A 304 21.32 52.64 10.82
C PRO A 304 21.57 51.19 10.33
N THR A 305 20.49 50.63 9.80
CA THR A 305 20.25 49.32 9.17
C THR A 305 21.35 48.74 8.27
N PRO A 306 21.66 47.43 8.36
CA PRO A 306 22.14 46.63 7.24
C PRO A 306 20.98 45.92 6.50
N SER A 307 20.95 46.08 5.19
CA SER A 307 20.08 45.36 4.24
C SER A 307 20.25 43.84 4.37
N PRO A 308 19.17 43.03 4.27
CA PRO A 308 19.31 41.58 4.35
C PRO A 308 20.09 41.03 3.14
N THR A 309 21.18 40.31 3.44
CA THR A 309 21.90 39.44 2.51
C THR A 309 20.95 38.38 1.95
N PRO A 310 20.95 38.09 0.63
CA PRO A 310 20.14 37.01 0.08
C PRO A 310 20.56 35.66 0.68
N THR A 311 19.62 35.00 1.34
CA THR A 311 19.77 33.63 1.85
C THR A 311 20.12 32.69 0.70
N PRO A 312 21.16 31.84 0.80
CA PRO A 312 21.42 30.83 -0.22
C PRO A 312 20.21 29.90 -0.34
N LYS A 313 19.71 29.75 -1.57
CA LYS A 313 18.62 28.84 -1.93
C LYS A 313 19.00 27.41 -1.48
N PRO A 314 18.11 26.66 -0.80
CA PRO A 314 18.41 25.29 -0.42
C PRO A 314 18.69 24.47 -1.67
N THR A 315 19.89 23.89 -1.74
CA THR A 315 20.25 22.93 -2.77
C THR A 315 19.54 21.60 -2.47
N CYS A 316 18.53 21.27 -3.26
CA CYS A 316 17.87 19.96 -3.18
C CYS A 316 18.85 18.88 -3.68
N ASN A 317 19.28 17.99 -2.78
CA ASN A 317 20.04 16.81 -3.14
C ASN A 317 19.10 15.66 -3.49
N VAL A 318 19.48 14.87 -4.50
CA VAL A 318 18.74 13.68 -4.94
C VAL A 318 19.28 12.48 -4.19
N VAL A 319 18.41 11.82 -3.43
CA VAL A 319 18.69 10.51 -2.83
C VAL A 319 17.61 9.55 -3.31
N LEU A 320 18.01 8.44 -3.92
CA LEU A 320 17.11 7.40 -4.47
C LEU A 320 16.04 7.96 -5.45
N GLY A 321 16.41 8.94 -6.29
CA GLY A 321 15.49 9.49 -7.30
C GLY A 321 14.34 10.35 -6.75
N ILE A 322 14.30 10.58 -5.43
CA ILE A 322 13.34 11.49 -4.80
C ILE A 322 14.02 12.85 -4.67
N ARG A 323 13.43 13.89 -5.27
CA ARG A 323 13.78 15.28 -4.96
C ARG A 323 13.09 15.69 -3.66
N LEU A 324 13.87 15.84 -2.60
CA LEU A 324 13.40 16.48 -1.36
C LEU A 324 13.71 17.96 -1.45
N CYS A 325 12.65 18.71 -1.73
CA CYS A 325 12.45 20.07 -1.36
C CYS A 325 11.22 20.05 -0.41
#